data_AF-A0A7M3WEI8-F1
#
_entry.id   AF-A0A7M3WEI8-F1
#
_cell.length_a   1.000
_cell.length_b   1.000
_cell.length_c   1.000
_cell.angle_alpha   90.00
_cell.angle_beta   90.00
_cell.angle_gamma   90.00
#
_symmetry.space_group_name_H-M   'P 1'
#
loop_
_entity.id
_entity.type
_entity.pdbx_description
1 polymer ?
#
loop_
_entity_poly.entity_id
_entity_poly.type
_entity_poly.pdbx_seq_one_letter_code
_entity_poly.pdbx_strand_id
1 'polypeptide(L)'
;MTFGEVEIPFWEESGHVCKTCTITGSRFWTRDQSRETCGDSTEDPYTFIGEPIIDGFQILGKELKDAMRERFQDFFEKKGHSRVSPYPVVARWRDDIHLTIASIADFQPHVTSGLVPPPANPLVISQPCIRLTDVAAVGRSGRHLSTFEMMAHHAFNKSSEGSVVYWIDQCVRYCDEMLVESFGIDPNELTYVENPWSGGGNAGPALEVIVGGLELATLVFMNLEEHEDGNIEIKGLNYREMDLQIIDTGYGLERFCWAAAGTPTIYDAIYPESVTWLKKLASFEKLVEDLGISVDTEDLLGEISRLAGILNIDVGTDVESLFVKLSSRLEESGLDVSVEDLKLLTEPLSSIYAIPDHMHAICNMLGDGLVPSNSKAGYLVRMLARRVCRMKDDL
;
A
#
# COMPACT_ATOMS: atom_id res chain seq x y z
N MET A 1 1.95 -5.07 -28.73
CA MET A 1 2.10 -4.83 -27.29
C MET A 1 2.11 -6.16 -26.61
N THR A 2 3.19 -6.43 -25.88
CA THR A 2 3.25 -7.55 -24.95
C THR A 2 2.24 -7.27 -23.84
N PHE A 3 1.55 -8.29 -23.29
CA PHE A 3 0.63 -8.09 -22.17
C PHE A 3 1.37 -7.40 -21.01
N GLY A 4 0.92 -6.20 -20.63
CA GLY A 4 1.54 -5.41 -19.58
C GLY A 4 2.14 -4.07 -19.99
N GLU A 5 2.51 -3.91 -21.25
CA GLU A 5 3.11 -2.66 -21.74
C GLU A 5 2.07 -1.54 -21.75
N VAL A 6 2.42 -0.39 -21.18
CA VAL A 6 1.55 0.79 -21.13
C VAL A 6 2.17 1.90 -21.95
N GLU A 7 1.85 1.93 -23.25
CA GLU A 7 2.33 2.96 -24.19
C GLU A 7 1.28 4.05 -24.36
N ILE A 8 1.51 5.24 -23.79
CA ILE A 8 0.59 6.39 -23.82
C ILE A 8 1.29 7.70 -24.21
N PRO A 9 0.58 8.64 -24.87
CA PRO A 9 1.14 9.93 -25.27
C PRO A 9 1.78 10.73 -24.12
N PHE A 10 1.21 10.62 -22.92
CA PHE A 10 1.71 11.35 -21.75
C PHE A 10 3.20 11.14 -21.48
N TRP A 11 3.74 9.95 -21.75
CA TRP A 11 5.15 9.66 -21.51
C TRP A 11 6.09 10.58 -22.28
N GLU A 12 5.85 10.74 -23.59
CA GLU A 12 6.63 11.64 -24.43
C GLU A 12 6.40 13.10 -24.04
N GLU A 13 5.14 13.48 -23.80
CA GLU A 13 4.76 14.87 -23.48
C GLU A 13 5.36 15.38 -22.16
N SER A 14 5.51 14.50 -21.17
CA SER A 14 6.03 14.83 -19.84
C SER A 14 7.53 14.50 -19.68
N GLY A 15 8.19 14.03 -20.75
CA GLY A 15 9.62 13.74 -20.77
C GLY A 15 10.03 12.46 -20.05
N HIS A 16 9.10 11.53 -19.83
CA HIS A 16 9.43 10.21 -19.31
C HIS A 16 10.19 9.39 -20.34
N VAL A 17 11.09 8.54 -19.84
CA VAL A 17 11.77 7.51 -20.60
C VAL A 17 11.46 6.14 -20.01
N CYS A 18 11.22 5.16 -20.86
CA CYS A 18 11.09 3.77 -20.44
C CYS A 18 12.47 3.14 -20.28
N LYS A 19 12.70 2.49 -19.15
CA LYS A 19 13.95 1.80 -18.80
C LYS A 19 13.64 0.40 -18.25
N THR A 20 14.68 -0.42 -18.21
CA THR A 20 14.64 -1.74 -17.56
C THR A 20 15.48 -1.67 -16.30
N CYS A 21 14.89 -2.03 -15.16
CA CYS A 21 15.59 -2.05 -13.88
C CYS A 21 16.75 -3.03 -13.92
N THR A 22 17.94 -2.57 -13.53
CA THR A 22 19.16 -3.39 -13.51
C THR A 22 19.13 -4.50 -12.45
N ILE A 23 18.25 -4.39 -11.45
CA ILE A 23 18.12 -5.33 -10.32
C ILE A 23 16.98 -6.32 -10.51
N THR A 24 15.77 -5.84 -10.79
CA THR A 24 14.56 -6.67 -10.89
C THR A 24 14.26 -7.13 -12.32
N GLY A 25 14.81 -6.43 -13.33
CA GLY A 25 14.45 -6.62 -14.73
C GLY A 25 13.09 -6.04 -15.12
N SER A 26 12.36 -5.42 -14.18
CA SER A 26 11.07 -4.79 -14.45
C SER A 26 11.22 -3.59 -15.38
N ARG A 27 10.24 -3.39 -16.26
CA ARG A 27 10.14 -2.17 -17.07
C ARG A 27 9.52 -1.06 -16.23
N PHE A 28 10.06 0.15 -16.34
CA PHE A 28 9.53 1.30 -15.61
C PHE A 28 9.74 2.61 -16.39
N TRP A 29 8.89 3.59 -16.10
CA TRP A 29 8.95 4.93 -16.67
C TRP A 29 9.44 5.91 -15.61
N THR A 30 10.34 6.82 -15.99
CA THR A 30 10.88 7.86 -15.09
C THR A 30 11.25 9.12 -15.88
N ARG A 31 11.22 10.29 -15.22
CA ARG A 31 11.79 11.53 -15.76
C ARG A 31 13.30 11.66 -15.51
N ASP A 32 13.83 10.89 -14.56
CA ASP A 32 15.26 10.89 -14.25
C ASP A 32 16.05 10.06 -15.29
N GLN A 33 16.76 10.79 -16.14
CA GLN A 33 17.62 10.21 -17.18
C GLN A 33 18.79 9.42 -16.62
N SER A 34 19.19 9.64 -15.37
CA SER A 34 20.29 8.92 -14.73
C SER A 34 19.86 7.67 -13.97
N ARG A 35 18.57 7.53 -13.61
CA ARG A 35 18.04 6.41 -12.83
C ARG A 35 18.23 5.05 -13.53
N GLU A 36 18.73 4.06 -12.80
CA GLU A 36 18.94 2.69 -13.30
C GLU A 36 18.03 1.64 -12.63
N THR A 37 17.43 1.98 -11.49
CA THR A 37 16.54 1.13 -10.69
C THR A 37 15.09 1.57 -10.76
N CYS A 38 14.14 0.64 -10.55
CA CYS A 38 12.71 0.95 -10.65
C CYS A 38 12.15 1.70 -9.42
N GLY A 39 12.92 1.83 -8.34
CA GLY A 39 12.45 2.43 -7.09
C GLY A 39 11.88 1.41 -6.10
N ASP A 40 11.64 0.17 -6.51
CA ASP A 40 11.19 -0.93 -5.64
C ASP A 40 12.09 -2.15 -5.85
N SER A 41 13.27 -2.11 -5.24
CA SER A 41 14.28 -3.16 -5.35
C SER A 41 15.17 -3.23 -4.11
N THR A 42 16.06 -4.24 -4.06
CA THR A 42 17.04 -4.38 -2.98
C THR A 42 18.15 -3.30 -2.98
N GLU A 43 18.10 -2.34 -3.90
CA GLU A 43 19.01 -1.18 -3.95
C GLU A 43 18.27 0.15 -3.79
N ASP A 44 16.95 0.11 -3.57
CA ASP A 44 16.11 1.30 -3.40
C ASP A 44 15.65 1.43 -1.93
N PRO A 45 16.44 2.08 -1.05
CA PRO A 45 15.99 2.39 0.32
C PRO A 45 14.79 3.33 0.34
N TYR A 46 14.10 3.37 1.49
CA TYR A 46 13.22 4.48 1.80
C TYR A 46 14.02 5.76 2.00
N THR A 47 13.88 6.71 1.09
CA THR A 47 14.58 7.99 1.15
C THR A 47 13.85 9.01 2.03
N PHE A 48 12.56 8.81 2.28
CA PHE A 48 11.73 9.79 2.99
C PHE A 48 11.79 9.69 4.53
N ILE A 49 12.48 8.69 5.08
CA ILE A 49 12.58 8.49 6.54
C ILE A 49 13.58 9.48 7.12
N GLY A 50 13.08 10.41 7.93
CA GLY A 50 13.81 11.58 8.45
C GLY A 50 13.76 12.80 7.53
N GLU A 51 13.40 12.62 6.25
CA GLU A 51 13.29 13.67 5.24
C GLU A 51 11.97 13.51 4.47
N PRO A 52 10.83 14.00 5.00
CA PRO A 52 9.53 13.82 4.38
C PRO A 52 9.49 14.26 2.91
N ILE A 53 8.88 13.43 2.05
CA ILE A 53 8.78 13.68 0.60
C ILE A 53 7.47 14.35 0.19
N ILE A 54 6.50 14.41 1.10
CA ILE A 54 5.25 15.14 0.94
C ILE A 54 5.19 16.25 1.98
N ASP A 55 5.26 17.50 1.51
CA ASP A 55 5.29 18.67 2.38
C ASP A 55 3.91 19.10 2.89
N GLY A 56 3.93 19.91 3.96
CA GLY A 56 2.75 20.62 4.46
C GLY A 56 1.90 19.82 5.47
N PHE A 57 2.44 18.75 6.02
CA PHE A 57 1.83 17.98 7.10
C PHE A 57 2.79 17.88 8.29
N GLN A 58 2.47 18.57 9.38
CA GLN A 58 3.25 18.56 10.64
C GLN A 58 2.47 17.90 11.78
N ILE A 59 1.42 17.15 11.42
CA ILE A 59 0.49 16.45 12.31
C ILE A 59 0.62 14.96 12.05
N LEU A 60 0.31 14.13 13.05
CA LEU A 60 0.33 12.67 12.96
C LEU A 60 -1.04 12.08 13.29
N GLY A 61 -1.17 10.77 13.15
CA GLY A 61 -2.33 10.00 13.57
C GLY A 61 -3.60 10.33 12.79
N LYS A 62 -4.73 10.39 13.50
CA LYS A 62 -6.05 10.59 12.88
C LYS A 62 -6.16 11.91 12.12
N GLU A 63 -5.63 12.99 12.66
CA GLU A 63 -5.71 14.32 12.02
C GLU A 63 -4.95 14.33 10.69
N LEU A 64 -3.78 13.68 10.64
CA LEU A 64 -3.02 13.48 9.40
C LEU A 64 -3.82 12.69 8.36
N LYS A 65 -4.37 11.55 8.77
CA LYS A 65 -5.21 10.72 7.89
C LYS A 65 -6.39 11.51 7.32
N ASP A 66 -7.06 12.29 8.15
CA ASP A 66 -8.22 13.08 7.71
C ASP A 66 -7.81 14.16 6.71
N ALA A 67 -6.75 14.92 6.99
CA ALA A 67 -6.25 15.95 6.08
C ALA A 67 -5.76 15.38 4.74
N MET A 68 -5.08 14.23 4.77
CA MET A 68 -4.60 13.53 3.59
C MET A 68 -5.76 13.00 2.73
N ARG A 69 -6.78 12.40 3.37
CA ARG A 69 -7.99 11.92 2.70
C ARG A 69 -8.75 13.07 2.01
N GLU A 70 -8.96 14.17 2.72
CA GLU A 70 -9.66 15.33 2.16
C GLU A 70 -8.89 15.92 0.98
N ARG A 71 -7.55 16.03 1.06
CA ARG A 71 -6.75 16.54 -0.05
C ARG A 71 -6.88 15.67 -1.31
N PHE A 72 -6.86 14.35 -1.16
CA PHE A 72 -7.06 13.41 -2.27
C PHE A 72 -8.47 13.55 -2.87
N GLN A 73 -9.51 13.52 -2.04
CA GLN A 73 -10.90 13.57 -2.52
C GLN A 73 -11.22 14.93 -3.18
N ASP A 74 -10.76 16.03 -2.58
CA ASP A 74 -10.93 17.38 -3.13
C ASP A 74 -10.27 17.54 -4.51
N PHE A 75 -9.11 16.90 -4.74
CA PHE A 75 -8.44 16.93 -6.04
C PHE A 75 -9.35 16.31 -7.11
N PHE A 76 -9.83 15.09 -6.89
CA PHE A 76 -10.65 14.38 -7.87
C PHE A 76 -12.06 14.99 -8.02
N GLU A 77 -12.65 15.55 -6.97
CA GLU A 77 -13.90 16.31 -7.11
C GLU A 77 -13.75 17.51 -8.03
N LYS A 78 -12.63 18.24 -7.95
CA LYS A 78 -12.32 19.34 -8.88
C LYS A 78 -12.10 18.86 -10.32
N LYS A 79 -11.75 17.58 -10.51
CA LYS A 79 -11.65 16.92 -11.83
C LYS A 79 -12.98 16.35 -12.34
N GLY A 80 -14.06 16.50 -11.57
CA GLY A 80 -15.41 16.07 -11.96
C GLY A 80 -15.79 14.67 -11.47
N HIS A 81 -14.98 14.03 -10.63
CA HIS A 81 -15.35 12.79 -9.97
C HIS A 81 -16.35 13.06 -8.86
N SER A 82 -17.36 12.21 -8.73
CA SER A 82 -18.31 12.34 -7.62
C SER A 82 -17.79 11.59 -6.38
N ARG A 83 -17.75 12.26 -5.23
CA ARG A 83 -17.37 11.64 -3.96
C ARG A 83 -18.45 10.63 -3.52
N VAL A 84 -18.02 9.41 -3.22
CA VAL A 84 -18.87 8.31 -2.73
C VAL A 84 -18.46 7.95 -1.31
N SER A 85 -19.45 7.67 -0.46
CA SER A 85 -19.20 7.21 0.91
C SER A 85 -18.60 5.80 0.93
N PRO A 86 -17.70 5.49 1.88
CA PRO A 86 -17.15 4.15 2.00
C PRO A 86 -18.24 3.10 2.29
N TYR A 87 -18.01 1.91 1.76
CA TYR A 87 -18.74 0.68 2.06
C TYR A 87 -18.21 0.07 3.36
N PRO A 88 -18.99 -0.80 4.03
CA PRO A 88 -18.49 -1.50 5.20
C PRO A 88 -17.34 -2.45 4.82
N VAL A 89 -16.43 -2.72 5.76
CA VAL A 89 -15.32 -3.70 5.59
C VAL A 89 -15.84 -5.14 5.46
N VAL A 90 -17.13 -5.35 5.74
CA VAL A 90 -17.80 -6.64 5.56
C VAL A 90 -18.49 -6.64 4.21
N ALA A 91 -18.08 -7.54 3.33
CA ALA A 91 -18.59 -7.60 1.96
C ALA A 91 -20.02 -8.20 1.92
N ARG A 92 -21.03 -7.41 2.30
CA ARG A 92 -22.44 -7.87 2.43
C ARG A 92 -23.14 -8.09 1.08
N TRP A 93 -22.63 -7.49 0.02
CA TRP A 93 -23.23 -7.49 -1.33
C TRP A 93 -22.74 -8.64 -2.22
N ARG A 94 -21.82 -9.48 -1.74
CA ARG A 94 -21.21 -10.59 -2.48
C ARG A 94 -20.95 -11.78 -1.56
N ASP A 95 -20.84 -12.97 -2.14
CA ASP A 95 -20.76 -14.24 -1.38
C ASP A 95 -19.43 -14.99 -1.55
N ASP A 96 -18.53 -14.48 -2.40
CA ASP A 96 -17.25 -15.10 -2.76
C ASP A 96 -16.08 -14.65 -1.86
N ILE A 97 -16.18 -13.47 -1.25
CA ILE A 97 -15.23 -12.98 -0.24
C ILE A 97 -15.97 -12.52 1.04
N HIS A 98 -15.26 -12.49 2.17
CA HIS A 98 -15.85 -12.09 3.46
C HIS A 98 -15.63 -10.62 3.81
N LEU A 99 -14.49 -10.06 3.42
CA LEU A 99 -14.05 -8.72 3.78
C LEU A 99 -13.73 -7.93 2.52
N THR A 100 -13.85 -6.61 2.59
CA THR A 100 -13.43 -5.69 1.53
C THR A 100 -11.91 -5.65 1.47
N ILE A 101 -11.32 -6.12 0.36
CA ILE A 101 -9.85 -6.27 0.19
C ILE A 101 -9.22 -5.15 -0.66
N ALA A 102 -10.05 -4.40 -1.39
CA ALA A 102 -9.71 -3.31 -2.29
C ALA A 102 -10.97 -2.45 -2.53
N SER A 103 -10.81 -1.20 -2.96
CA SER A 103 -11.92 -0.31 -3.33
C SER A 103 -12.80 -0.88 -4.44
N ILE A 104 -12.20 -1.50 -5.46
CA ILE A 104 -12.95 -2.12 -6.56
C ILE A 104 -13.88 -3.26 -6.10
N ALA A 105 -13.59 -3.88 -4.95
CA ALA A 105 -14.39 -4.98 -4.41
C ALA A 105 -15.81 -4.53 -4.04
N ASP A 106 -16.03 -3.24 -3.82
CA ASP A 106 -17.34 -2.61 -3.56
C ASP A 106 -18.28 -2.71 -4.76
N PHE A 107 -17.69 -2.69 -5.97
CA PHE A 107 -18.41 -2.66 -7.24
C PHE A 107 -18.50 -4.05 -7.89
N GLN A 108 -17.68 -4.99 -7.43
CA GLN A 108 -17.70 -6.37 -7.90
C GLN A 108 -18.81 -7.23 -7.24
N PRO A 109 -19.36 -8.22 -7.95
CA PRO A 109 -19.25 -8.43 -9.40
C PRO A 109 -20.31 -7.63 -10.20
N HIS A 110 -21.30 -7.04 -9.52
CA HIS A 110 -22.53 -6.55 -10.16
C HIS A 110 -22.32 -5.34 -11.06
N VAL A 111 -21.52 -4.36 -10.62
CA VAL A 111 -21.20 -3.18 -11.43
C VAL A 111 -20.15 -3.55 -12.48
N THR A 112 -19.12 -4.31 -12.10
CA THR A 112 -18.03 -4.67 -13.01
C THR A 112 -18.47 -5.58 -14.16
N SER A 113 -19.55 -6.35 -14.00
CA SER A 113 -20.20 -7.11 -15.08
C SER A 113 -21.19 -6.28 -15.92
N GLY A 114 -21.47 -5.04 -15.54
CA GLY A 114 -22.45 -4.18 -16.19
C GLY A 114 -23.92 -4.51 -15.88
N LEU A 115 -24.20 -5.39 -14.92
CA LEU A 115 -25.58 -5.73 -14.50
C LEU A 115 -26.27 -4.55 -13.77
N VAL A 116 -25.50 -3.73 -13.07
CA VAL A 116 -25.98 -2.57 -12.30
C VAL A 116 -25.06 -1.37 -12.60
N PRO A 117 -25.60 -0.14 -12.76
CA PRO A 117 -24.75 1.04 -12.93
C PRO A 117 -23.92 1.34 -11.66
N PRO A 118 -22.73 1.95 -11.80
CA PRO A 118 -22.00 2.48 -10.65
C PRO A 118 -22.80 3.61 -9.97
N PRO A 119 -22.55 3.91 -8.68
CA PRO A 119 -23.24 4.98 -7.97
C PRO A 119 -22.96 6.38 -8.56
N ALA A 120 -21.80 6.55 -9.21
CA ALA A 120 -21.44 7.70 -10.03
C ALA A 120 -20.35 7.29 -11.03
N ASN A 121 -20.15 8.08 -12.10
CA ASN A 121 -19.13 7.79 -13.10
C ASN A 121 -18.59 9.10 -13.73
N PRO A 122 -17.32 9.47 -13.48
CA PRO A 122 -16.37 8.78 -12.63
C PRO A 122 -16.63 9.07 -11.13
N LEU A 123 -16.06 8.26 -10.25
CA LEU A 123 -16.23 8.39 -8.79
C LEU A 123 -14.90 8.45 -8.06
N VAL A 124 -14.90 9.03 -6.86
CA VAL A 124 -13.77 9.03 -5.92
C VAL A 124 -14.23 8.55 -4.54
N ILE A 125 -13.41 7.73 -3.88
CA ILE A 125 -13.73 7.08 -2.59
C ILE A 125 -12.46 6.92 -1.74
N SER A 126 -12.62 6.86 -0.41
CA SER A 126 -11.60 6.37 0.52
C SER A 126 -12.16 5.16 1.24
N GLN A 127 -11.83 3.97 0.76
CA GLN A 127 -12.45 2.72 1.19
C GLN A 127 -11.59 2.01 2.25
N PRO A 128 -12.08 1.82 3.49
CA PRO A 128 -11.45 0.93 4.45
C PRO A 128 -11.41 -0.51 3.94
N CYS A 129 -10.21 -1.08 3.93
CA CYS A 129 -9.92 -2.43 3.45
C CYS A 129 -9.24 -3.23 4.55
N ILE A 130 -9.45 -4.55 4.55
CA ILE A 130 -8.77 -5.49 5.44
C ILE A 130 -8.10 -6.58 4.61
N ARG A 131 -6.78 -6.72 4.78
CA ARG A 131 -5.98 -7.80 4.17
C ARG A 131 -5.34 -8.64 5.27
N LEU A 132 -5.76 -9.90 5.35
CA LEU A 132 -5.25 -10.84 6.35
C LEU A 132 -4.20 -11.81 5.79
N THR A 133 -3.92 -11.74 4.49
CA THR A 133 -2.80 -12.47 3.86
C THR A 133 -1.46 -12.03 4.43
N ASP A 134 -1.34 -10.74 4.76
CA ASP A 134 -0.07 -10.10 5.14
C ASP A 134 0.07 -9.99 6.67
N VAL A 135 -0.85 -10.60 7.43
CA VAL A 135 -0.94 -10.47 8.90
C VAL A 135 0.34 -10.90 9.63
N ALA A 136 1.15 -11.77 9.02
CA ALA A 136 2.44 -12.20 9.55
C ALA A 136 3.54 -11.14 9.39
N ALA A 137 3.44 -10.26 8.39
CA ALA A 137 4.38 -9.19 8.11
C ALA A 137 4.08 -7.91 8.90
N VAL A 138 2.83 -7.72 9.35
CA VAL A 138 2.42 -6.59 10.19
C VAL A 138 3.25 -6.52 11.47
N GLY A 139 3.82 -5.34 11.74
CA GLY A 139 4.72 -5.04 12.85
C GLY A 139 6.18 -5.37 12.55
N ARG A 140 6.48 -6.14 11.50
CA ARG A 140 7.85 -6.57 11.18
C ARG A 140 8.46 -5.83 10.00
N SER A 141 7.67 -5.57 8.96
CA SER A 141 8.17 -4.93 7.74
C SER A 141 8.14 -3.39 7.77
N GLY A 142 7.61 -2.78 8.83
CA GLY A 142 7.48 -1.32 8.94
C GLY A 142 6.38 -0.67 8.08
N ARG A 143 5.80 -1.39 7.11
CA ARG A 143 4.85 -0.86 6.10
C ARG A 143 3.53 -1.62 5.93
N HIS A 144 3.43 -2.88 6.36
CA HIS A 144 2.23 -3.69 6.16
C HIS A 144 1.21 -3.43 7.26
N LEU A 145 -0.06 -3.38 6.89
CA LEU A 145 -1.19 -3.13 7.78
C LEU A 145 -2.23 -4.22 7.60
N SER A 146 -2.91 -4.64 8.67
CA SER A 146 -4.06 -5.54 8.53
C SER A 146 -5.30 -4.77 8.08
N THR A 147 -5.42 -3.50 8.46
CA THR A 147 -6.46 -2.58 8.00
C THR A 147 -5.83 -1.29 7.48
N PHE A 148 -6.33 -0.79 6.37
CA PHE A 148 -5.86 0.45 5.76
C PHE A 148 -6.99 1.06 4.93
N GLU A 149 -6.86 2.33 4.53
CA GLU A 149 -7.78 2.94 3.58
C GLU A 149 -7.15 2.97 2.20
N MET A 150 -7.83 2.33 1.26
CA MET A 150 -7.53 2.44 -0.16
C MET A 150 -8.33 3.61 -0.72
N MET A 151 -7.67 4.74 -0.90
CA MET A 151 -8.24 5.83 -1.69
C MET A 151 -8.23 5.44 -3.16
N ALA A 152 -9.27 5.79 -3.90
CA ALA A 152 -9.41 5.37 -5.28
C ALA A 152 -10.27 6.35 -6.07
N HIS A 153 -9.95 6.45 -7.35
CA HIS A 153 -10.84 6.99 -8.35
C HIS A 153 -11.13 5.92 -9.41
N HIS A 154 -12.42 5.73 -9.71
CA HIS A 154 -12.87 4.70 -10.64
C HIS A 154 -13.64 5.33 -11.82
N ALA A 155 -13.44 4.75 -12.99
CA ALA A 155 -14.22 5.06 -14.19
C ALA A 155 -14.64 3.76 -14.88
N PHE A 156 -15.92 3.66 -15.23
CA PHE A 156 -16.52 2.47 -15.83
C PHE A 156 -16.87 2.79 -17.29
N ASN A 157 -16.15 2.23 -18.23
CA ASN A 157 -16.22 2.57 -19.66
C ASN A 157 -16.87 1.43 -20.44
N LYS A 158 -17.92 1.76 -21.19
CA LYS A 158 -18.61 0.82 -22.08
C LYS A 158 -18.42 1.26 -23.53
N SER A 159 -17.29 0.86 -24.10
CA SER A 159 -16.86 1.28 -25.44
C SER A 159 -17.84 0.88 -26.53
N SER A 160 -18.50 -0.27 -26.39
CA SER A 160 -19.54 -0.76 -27.32
C SER A 160 -20.75 0.18 -27.43
N GLU A 161 -21.02 0.98 -26.41
CA GLU A 161 -22.12 1.95 -26.36
C GLU A 161 -21.64 3.40 -26.54
N GLY A 162 -20.34 3.62 -26.80
CA GLY A 162 -19.74 4.95 -26.91
C GLY A 162 -19.65 5.71 -25.58
N SER A 163 -19.85 5.04 -24.44
CA SER A 163 -19.80 5.63 -23.11
C SER A 163 -18.40 5.46 -22.50
N VAL A 164 -17.48 6.33 -22.88
CA VAL A 164 -16.11 6.37 -22.34
C VAL A 164 -15.90 7.68 -21.60
N VAL A 165 -15.57 7.59 -20.31
CA VAL A 165 -15.26 8.76 -19.46
C VAL A 165 -13.81 9.17 -19.69
N TYR A 166 -12.88 8.27 -19.39
CA TYR A 166 -11.45 8.39 -19.70
C TYR A 166 -10.78 7.02 -19.58
N TRP A 167 -9.56 6.89 -20.13
CA TRP A 167 -8.78 5.65 -20.09
C TRP A 167 -7.36 5.88 -19.55
N ILE A 168 -6.44 4.97 -19.87
CA ILE A 168 -5.07 4.89 -19.35
C ILE A 168 -4.35 6.24 -19.34
N ASP A 169 -4.27 6.93 -20.49
CA ASP A 169 -3.48 8.17 -20.62
C ASP A 169 -3.92 9.25 -19.62
N GLN A 170 -5.23 9.50 -19.53
CA GLN A 170 -5.77 10.50 -18.61
C GLN A 170 -5.71 10.04 -17.14
N CYS A 171 -5.84 8.72 -16.88
CA CYS A 171 -5.67 8.17 -15.53
C CYS A 171 -4.27 8.46 -14.99
N VAL A 172 -3.25 8.18 -15.80
CA VAL A 172 -1.84 8.46 -15.46
C VAL A 172 -1.62 9.96 -15.29
N ARG A 173 -2.18 10.81 -16.17
CA ARG A 173 -2.10 12.27 -16.02
C ARG A 173 -2.68 12.75 -14.70
N TYR A 174 -3.83 12.23 -14.28
CA TYR A 174 -4.41 12.60 -12.98
C TYR A 174 -3.53 12.17 -11.82
N CYS A 175 -2.99 10.95 -11.87
CA CYS A 175 -2.08 10.44 -10.86
C CYS A 175 -0.85 11.35 -10.74
N ASP A 176 -0.21 11.66 -11.88
CA ASP A 176 0.98 12.50 -11.93
C ASP A 176 0.71 13.93 -11.45
N GLU A 177 -0.33 14.57 -11.98
CA GLU A 177 -0.74 15.93 -11.60
C GLU A 177 -1.06 16.01 -10.09
N MET A 178 -1.74 15.00 -9.55
CA MET A 178 -2.04 14.95 -8.11
C MET A 178 -0.75 14.88 -7.28
N LEU A 179 0.16 13.96 -7.61
CA LEU A 179 1.40 13.74 -6.87
C LEU A 179 2.31 14.97 -6.92
N VAL A 180 2.47 15.57 -8.10
CA VAL A 180 3.34 16.73 -8.30
C VAL A 180 2.69 18.01 -7.78
N GLU A 181 1.47 18.33 -8.21
CA GLU A 181 0.88 19.65 -7.94
C GLU A 181 0.16 19.72 -6.59
N SER A 182 -0.49 18.64 -6.16
CA SER A 182 -1.26 18.63 -4.90
C SER A 182 -0.45 18.14 -3.70
N PHE A 183 0.48 17.21 -3.92
CA PHE A 183 1.35 16.67 -2.87
C PHE A 183 2.79 17.21 -2.91
N GLY A 184 3.16 17.98 -3.93
CA GLY A 184 4.46 18.66 -3.98
C GLY A 184 5.65 17.73 -4.21
N ILE A 185 5.41 16.50 -4.67
CA ILE A 185 6.47 15.51 -4.89
C ILE A 185 7.30 15.94 -6.11
N ASP A 186 8.63 15.89 -6.00
CA ASP A 186 9.51 16.15 -7.13
C ASP A 186 9.21 15.18 -8.28
N PRO A 187 8.91 15.67 -9.50
CA PRO A 187 8.68 14.83 -10.67
C PRO A 187 9.75 13.77 -10.97
N ASN A 188 11.01 13.98 -10.53
CA ASN A 188 12.13 13.06 -10.73
C ASN A 188 12.16 11.90 -9.72
N GLU A 189 11.45 12.03 -8.60
CA GLU A 189 11.30 10.97 -7.59
C GLU A 189 10.27 9.90 -8.00
N LEU A 190 9.42 10.23 -8.98
CA LEU A 190 8.37 9.35 -9.47
C LEU A 190 8.90 8.29 -10.43
N THR A 191 8.52 7.04 -10.18
CA THR A 191 8.60 5.97 -11.17
C THR A 191 7.26 5.27 -11.34
N TYR A 192 6.98 4.84 -12.57
CA TYR A 192 5.81 4.03 -12.92
C TYR A 192 6.28 2.67 -13.40
N VAL A 193 6.17 1.64 -12.57
CA VAL A 193 6.64 0.28 -12.85
C VAL A 193 5.53 -0.52 -13.52
N GLU A 194 5.80 -1.11 -14.68
CA GLU A 194 4.83 -1.96 -15.39
C GLU A 194 4.71 -3.30 -14.66
N ASN A 195 3.56 -3.55 -14.03
CA ASN A 195 3.29 -4.79 -13.31
C ASN A 195 1.87 -5.32 -13.62
N PRO A 196 1.69 -6.21 -14.60
CA PRO A 196 0.36 -6.67 -15.00
C PRO A 196 -0.40 -7.34 -13.85
N TRP A 197 -1.65 -6.91 -13.65
CA TRP A 197 -2.46 -7.38 -12.54
C TRP A 197 -3.45 -8.47 -12.97
N SER A 198 -3.67 -9.45 -12.09
CA SER A 198 -4.69 -10.50 -12.24
C SER A 198 -5.18 -10.95 -10.87
N GLY A 199 -6.50 -11.06 -10.70
CA GLY A 199 -7.13 -11.49 -9.45
C GLY A 199 -8.65 -11.31 -9.46
N GLY A 200 -9.35 -12.09 -8.63
CA GLY A 200 -10.80 -11.92 -8.43
C GLY A 200 -11.66 -12.09 -9.70
N GLY A 201 -11.17 -12.85 -10.70
CA GLY A 201 -11.84 -13.06 -11.98
C GLY A 201 -11.58 -11.97 -13.04
N ASN A 202 -10.71 -10.99 -12.78
CA ASN A 202 -10.36 -9.93 -13.72
C ASN A 202 -8.84 -9.78 -13.87
N ALA A 203 -8.41 -9.18 -14.98
CA ALA A 203 -7.01 -8.86 -15.24
C ALA A 203 -6.85 -7.62 -16.14
N GLY A 204 -5.63 -7.08 -16.19
CA GLY A 204 -5.27 -5.99 -17.09
C GLY A 204 -3.83 -5.52 -16.90
N PRO A 205 -3.31 -4.69 -17.81
CA PRO A 205 -2.07 -3.96 -17.56
C PRO A 205 -2.21 -3.11 -16.29
N ALA A 206 -1.12 -2.92 -15.56
CA ALA A 206 -1.11 -2.02 -14.41
C ALA A 206 0.23 -1.31 -14.25
N LEU A 207 0.18 -0.19 -13.54
CA LEU A 207 1.34 0.59 -13.13
C LEU A 207 1.39 0.68 -11.61
N GLU A 208 2.52 0.32 -11.02
CA GLU A 208 2.84 0.63 -9.63
C GLU A 208 3.60 1.95 -9.59
N VAL A 209 3.14 2.88 -8.76
CA VAL A 209 3.69 4.23 -8.64
C VAL A 209 4.55 4.29 -7.40
N ILE A 210 5.86 4.40 -7.59
CA ILE A 210 6.85 4.39 -6.52
C ILE A 210 7.42 5.79 -6.33
N VAL A 211 7.56 6.18 -5.06
CA VAL A 211 8.14 7.46 -4.64
C VAL A 211 9.05 7.20 -3.45
N GLY A 212 10.32 7.59 -3.55
CA GLY A 212 11.28 7.47 -2.45
C GLY A 212 11.41 6.05 -1.87
N GLY A 213 11.38 5.03 -2.71
CA GLY A 213 11.45 3.62 -2.30
C GLY A 213 10.09 2.98 -1.95
N LEU A 214 9.01 3.76 -1.88
CA LEU A 214 7.71 3.30 -1.39
C LEU A 214 6.65 3.34 -2.51
N GLU A 215 6.01 2.21 -2.75
CA GLU A 215 4.83 2.13 -3.61
C GLU A 215 3.65 2.89 -2.95
N LEU A 216 3.27 4.03 -3.53
CA LEU A 216 2.16 4.85 -3.04
C LEU A 216 0.83 4.47 -3.69
N ALA A 217 0.85 4.00 -4.94
CA ALA A 217 -0.35 3.69 -5.69
C ALA A 217 -0.19 2.55 -6.68
N THR A 218 -1.31 1.93 -7.04
CA THR A 218 -1.42 0.98 -8.15
C THR A 218 -2.54 1.45 -9.08
N LEU A 219 -2.26 1.54 -10.38
CA LEU A 219 -3.22 1.91 -11.43
C LEU A 219 -3.46 0.69 -12.31
N VAL A 220 -4.59 0.00 -12.10
CA VAL A 220 -4.99 -1.19 -12.86
C VAL A 220 -5.98 -0.80 -13.96
N PHE A 221 -5.72 -1.27 -15.17
CA PHE A 221 -6.54 -1.00 -16.35
C PHE A 221 -7.30 -2.27 -16.73
N MET A 222 -8.34 -2.58 -15.97
CA MET A 222 -9.11 -3.81 -16.11
C MET A 222 -9.81 -3.86 -17.47
N ASN A 223 -9.34 -4.74 -18.34
CA ASN A 223 -9.92 -4.98 -19.65
C ASN A 223 -10.14 -6.46 -19.95
N LEU A 224 -9.80 -7.35 -19.00
CA LEU A 224 -9.92 -8.79 -19.14
C LEU A 224 -10.76 -9.40 -18.02
N GLU A 225 -11.59 -10.38 -18.37
CA GLU A 225 -12.33 -11.24 -17.43
C GLU A 225 -11.98 -12.70 -17.65
N GLU A 226 -11.93 -13.47 -16.56
CA GLU A 226 -11.71 -14.90 -16.59
C GLU A 226 -12.89 -15.59 -17.29
N HIS A 227 -12.60 -16.44 -18.28
CA HIS A 227 -13.63 -17.12 -19.05
C HIS A 227 -13.09 -18.43 -19.64
N GLU A 228 -13.88 -19.51 -19.60
CA GLU A 228 -13.46 -20.82 -20.11
C GLU A 228 -13.02 -20.76 -21.58
N ASP A 229 -13.77 -20.02 -22.41
CA ASP A 229 -13.46 -19.76 -23.83
C ASP A 229 -12.46 -18.59 -24.06
N GLY A 230 -11.75 -18.15 -23.01
CA GLY A 230 -10.76 -17.09 -23.10
C GLY A 230 -9.57 -17.47 -23.99
N ASN A 231 -9.08 -16.51 -24.78
CA ASN A 231 -7.96 -16.69 -25.70
C ASN A 231 -6.63 -16.09 -25.17
N ILE A 232 -6.65 -15.48 -23.99
CA ILE A 232 -5.49 -14.87 -23.34
C ILE A 232 -5.18 -15.67 -22.08
N GLU A 233 -4.00 -16.30 -22.02
CA GLU A 233 -3.59 -17.08 -20.84
C GLU A 233 -2.73 -16.22 -19.90
N ILE A 234 -3.16 -16.08 -18.64
CA ILE A 234 -2.42 -15.37 -17.59
C ILE A 234 -2.38 -16.28 -16.36
N LYS A 235 -1.17 -16.63 -15.90
CA LYS A 235 -0.94 -17.49 -14.72
C LYS A 235 -1.72 -18.83 -14.76
N GLY A 236 -1.89 -19.40 -15.96
CA GLY A 236 -2.60 -20.67 -16.17
C GLY A 236 -4.14 -20.58 -16.16
N LEU A 237 -4.70 -19.36 -16.15
CA LEU A 237 -6.12 -19.09 -16.31
C LEU A 237 -6.39 -18.43 -17.66
N ASN A 238 -7.55 -18.72 -18.24
CA ASN A 238 -7.98 -18.17 -19.53
C ASN A 238 -8.82 -16.91 -19.33
N TYR A 239 -8.53 -15.88 -20.11
CA TYR A 239 -9.18 -14.59 -20.09
C TYR A 239 -9.67 -14.19 -21.47
N ARG A 240 -10.72 -13.36 -21.51
CA ARG A 240 -11.20 -12.66 -22.71
C ARG A 240 -11.36 -11.17 -22.42
N GLU A 241 -11.48 -10.36 -23.47
CA GLU A 241 -11.78 -8.94 -23.32
C GLU A 241 -13.17 -8.70 -22.72
N MET A 242 -13.24 -7.73 -21.80
CA MET A 242 -14.47 -7.26 -21.17
C MET A 242 -15.18 -6.24 -22.05
N ASP A 243 -16.52 -6.31 -22.07
CA ASP A 243 -17.35 -5.25 -22.67
C ASP A 243 -17.31 -3.94 -21.83
N LEU A 244 -17.22 -4.09 -20.51
CA LEU A 244 -17.05 -2.99 -19.57
C LEU A 244 -15.57 -2.90 -19.13
N GLN A 245 -14.85 -1.91 -19.66
CA GLN A 245 -13.46 -1.63 -19.31
C GLN A 245 -13.40 -0.65 -18.14
N ILE A 246 -12.58 -0.94 -17.13
CA ILE A 246 -12.63 -0.23 -15.84
C ILE A 246 -11.26 0.32 -15.49
N ILE A 247 -11.24 1.59 -15.07
CA ILE A 247 -10.10 2.18 -14.37
C ILE A 247 -10.25 1.82 -12.89
N ASP A 248 -9.35 0.95 -12.43
CA ASP A 248 -9.25 0.52 -11.03
C ASP A 248 -7.97 1.08 -10.44
N THR A 249 -8.09 2.07 -9.55
CA THR A 249 -6.93 2.65 -8.88
C THR A 249 -6.98 2.37 -7.38
N GLY A 250 -5.80 2.27 -6.77
CA GLY A 250 -5.66 2.14 -5.33
C GLY A 250 -4.47 2.95 -4.83
N TYR A 251 -4.73 3.87 -3.91
CA TYR A 251 -3.75 4.75 -3.27
C TYR A 251 -3.80 4.49 -1.77
N GLY A 252 -2.69 4.05 -1.17
CA GLY A 252 -2.66 3.69 0.25
C GLY A 252 -2.62 4.94 1.13
N LEU A 253 -3.75 5.33 1.75
CA LEU A 253 -3.83 6.54 2.59
C LEU A 253 -2.72 6.57 3.65
N GLU A 254 -2.51 5.45 4.33
CA GLU A 254 -1.51 5.34 5.39
C GLU A 254 -0.08 5.46 4.87
N ARG A 255 0.19 4.99 3.64
CA ARG A 255 1.52 5.15 3.01
C ARG A 255 1.78 6.60 2.61
N PHE A 256 0.76 7.30 2.10
CA PHE A 256 0.85 8.75 1.86
C PHE A 256 1.11 9.53 3.16
N CYS A 257 0.40 9.18 4.24
CA CYS A 257 0.63 9.77 5.55
C CYS A 257 2.06 9.50 6.04
N TRP A 258 2.58 8.28 5.86
CA TRP A 258 3.94 7.94 6.24
C TRP A 258 4.99 8.72 5.45
N ALA A 259 4.82 8.82 4.13
CA ALA A 259 5.67 9.61 3.25
C ALA A 259 5.67 11.12 3.62
N ALA A 260 4.54 11.63 4.11
CA ALA A 260 4.40 13.01 4.59
C ALA A 260 4.95 13.24 6.01
N ALA A 261 4.94 12.20 6.84
CA ALA A 261 5.43 12.28 8.22
C ALA A 261 6.94 12.05 8.32
N GLY A 262 7.51 11.21 7.44
CA GLY A 262 8.92 10.83 7.48
C GLY A 262 9.33 10.07 8.73
N THR A 263 8.39 9.49 9.46
CA THR A 263 8.66 8.72 10.69
C THR A 263 9.37 7.40 10.38
N PRO A 264 10.03 6.75 11.38
CA PRO A 264 10.69 5.47 11.17
C PRO A 264 9.77 4.41 10.55
N THR A 265 8.54 4.28 11.03
CA THR A 265 7.55 3.33 10.49
C THR A 265 6.21 3.98 10.20
N ILE A 266 5.39 3.31 9.39
CA ILE A 266 3.99 3.69 9.15
C ILE A 266 3.19 3.74 10.45
N TYR A 267 3.53 2.92 11.45
CA TYR A 267 2.80 2.85 12.71
C TYR A 267 3.04 4.08 13.58
N ASP A 268 4.25 4.64 13.57
CA ASP A 268 4.55 5.90 14.24
C ASP A 268 3.78 7.07 13.58
N ALA A 269 3.58 7.02 12.25
CA ALA A 269 2.78 8.01 11.54
C ALA A 269 1.28 7.91 11.86
N ILE A 270 0.74 6.69 11.95
CA ILE A 270 -0.71 6.45 12.00
C ILE A 270 -1.25 6.24 13.42
N TYR A 271 -0.46 5.66 14.31
CA TYR A 271 -0.86 5.32 15.67
C TYR A 271 0.11 5.89 16.73
N PRO A 272 0.57 7.15 16.62
CA PRO A 272 1.64 7.70 17.46
C PRO A 272 1.36 7.51 18.95
N GLU A 273 0.16 7.87 19.41
CA GLU A 273 -0.23 7.77 20.82
C GLU A 273 -0.18 6.33 21.35
N SER A 274 -0.66 5.36 20.55
CA SER A 274 -0.70 3.96 20.96
C SER A 274 0.70 3.33 20.96
N VAL A 275 1.51 3.67 19.95
CA VAL A 275 2.89 3.21 19.85
C VAL A 275 3.72 3.77 21.00
N THR A 276 3.66 5.08 21.28
CA THR A 276 4.35 5.69 22.42
C THR A 276 3.90 5.07 23.75
N TRP A 277 2.59 4.84 23.92
CA TRP A 277 2.05 4.21 25.12
C TRP A 277 2.58 2.78 25.32
N LEU A 278 2.62 1.96 24.26
CA LEU A 278 3.13 0.59 24.32
C LEU A 278 4.66 0.54 24.50
N LYS A 279 5.44 1.40 23.84
CA LYS A 279 6.89 1.55 24.06
C LYS A 279 7.18 1.82 25.54
N LYS A 280 6.42 2.73 26.16
CA LYS A 280 6.54 3.04 27.59
C LYS A 280 6.15 1.87 28.49
N LEU A 281 5.06 1.17 28.17
CA LEU A 281 4.60 0.02 28.97
C LEU A 281 5.63 -1.12 28.95
N ALA A 282 6.24 -1.37 27.79
CA ALA A 282 7.29 -2.37 27.59
C ALA A 282 8.67 -1.93 28.12
N SER A 283 8.79 -0.71 28.68
CA SER A 283 10.07 -0.12 29.08
C SER A 283 11.12 -0.14 27.96
N PHE A 284 10.69 0.11 26.72
CA PHE A 284 11.52 -0.05 25.52
C PHE A 284 12.74 0.87 25.51
N GLU A 285 12.61 2.11 25.99
CA GLU A 285 13.74 3.06 26.12
C GLU A 285 14.85 2.49 27.01
N LYS A 286 14.47 1.88 28.14
CA LYS A 286 15.43 1.23 29.04
C LYS A 286 16.10 0.03 28.39
N LEU A 287 15.38 -0.74 27.57
CA LEU A 287 15.96 -1.85 26.81
C LEU A 287 17.06 -1.35 25.88
N VAL A 288 16.83 -0.24 25.17
CA VAL A 288 17.83 0.37 24.27
C VAL A 288 19.04 0.88 25.08
N GLU A 289 18.80 1.54 26.22
CA GLU A 289 19.87 2.00 27.13
C GLU A 289 20.71 0.83 27.68
N ASP A 290 20.07 -0.26 28.11
CA ASP A 290 20.74 -1.44 28.69
C ASP A 290 21.61 -2.17 27.66
N LEU A 291 21.27 -2.07 26.36
CA LEU A 291 22.08 -2.59 25.25
C LEU A 291 23.33 -1.72 24.95
N GLY A 292 23.43 -0.53 25.55
CA GLY A 292 24.61 0.33 25.41
C GLY A 292 24.80 0.94 24.02
N ILE A 293 23.75 0.98 23.20
CA ILE A 293 23.78 1.58 21.87
C ILE A 293 23.85 3.11 22.02
N SER A 294 24.90 3.72 21.47
CA SER A 294 25.24 5.14 21.70
C SER A 294 24.42 6.15 20.90
N VAL A 295 23.33 5.72 20.26
CA VAL A 295 22.54 6.50 19.31
C VAL A 295 21.11 6.65 19.79
N ASP A 296 20.47 7.76 19.41
CA ASP A 296 19.08 8.00 19.72
C ASP A 296 18.19 6.87 19.18
N THR A 297 17.14 6.53 19.93
CA THR A 297 16.24 5.43 19.57
C THR A 297 15.55 5.69 18.24
N GLU A 298 15.16 6.94 17.95
CA GLU A 298 14.48 7.27 16.69
C GLU A 298 15.42 7.12 15.49
N ASP A 299 16.68 7.56 15.61
CA ASP A 299 17.69 7.41 14.56
C ASP A 299 17.97 5.92 14.28
N LEU A 300 18.14 5.11 15.33
CA LEU A 300 18.33 3.66 15.21
C LEU A 300 17.14 2.98 14.50
N LEU A 301 15.92 3.32 14.91
CA LEU A 301 14.71 2.79 14.29
C LEU A 301 14.56 3.26 12.84
N GLY A 302 14.96 4.49 12.54
CA GLY A 302 15.00 5.06 11.21
C GLY A 302 15.92 4.25 10.29
N GLU A 303 17.17 4.03 10.71
CA GLU A 303 18.12 3.22 9.93
C GLU A 303 17.64 1.78 9.76
N ILE A 304 17.14 1.14 10.82
CA ILE A 304 16.57 -0.21 10.73
C ILE A 304 15.44 -0.23 9.70
N SER A 305 14.58 0.78 9.66
CA SER A 305 13.42 0.82 8.78
C SER A 305 13.79 1.11 7.33
N ARG A 306 14.74 2.03 7.07
CA ARG A 306 15.29 2.28 5.73
C ARG A 306 15.88 1.00 5.12
N LEU A 307 16.61 0.25 5.95
CA LEU A 307 17.25 -1.00 5.55
C LEU A 307 16.26 -2.18 5.48
N ALA A 308 15.24 -2.23 6.34
CA ALA A 308 14.21 -3.27 6.30
C ALA A 308 13.32 -3.17 5.05
N GLY A 309 13.09 -1.95 4.54
CA GLY A 309 12.37 -1.71 3.29
C GLY A 309 12.99 -2.48 2.12
N ILE A 310 14.31 -2.42 2.02
CA ILE A 310 15.15 -3.08 1.01
C ILE A 310 15.06 -4.61 1.08
N LEU A 311 14.92 -5.14 2.29
CA LEU A 311 15.02 -6.58 2.54
C LEU A 311 13.75 -7.35 2.18
N ASN A 312 12.68 -6.67 1.73
CA ASN A 312 11.39 -7.24 1.31
C ASN A 312 11.03 -8.49 2.11
N ILE A 313 10.69 -8.28 3.39
CA ILE A 313 10.32 -9.34 4.32
C ILE A 313 8.97 -9.91 3.91
N ASP A 314 9.00 -10.83 2.96
CA ASP A 314 7.88 -11.65 2.55
C ASP A 314 7.85 -12.96 3.35
N VAL A 315 6.70 -13.64 3.31
CA VAL A 315 6.50 -14.92 3.98
C VAL A 315 7.41 -15.98 3.33
N GLY A 316 8.43 -16.43 4.07
CA GLY A 316 9.36 -17.48 3.63
C GLY A 316 10.81 -17.02 3.44
N THR A 317 11.11 -15.73 3.64
CA THR A 317 12.48 -15.21 3.58
C THR A 317 13.33 -15.74 4.74
N ASP A 318 14.61 -16.05 4.47
CA ASP A 318 15.58 -16.46 5.48
C ASP A 318 15.90 -15.30 6.42
N VAL A 319 15.14 -15.24 7.51
CA VAL A 319 15.22 -14.21 8.56
C VAL A 319 16.62 -14.07 9.13
N GLU A 320 17.39 -15.16 9.26
CA GLU A 320 18.73 -15.10 9.83
C GLU A 320 19.70 -14.37 8.90
N SER A 321 19.64 -14.66 7.60
CA SER A 321 20.41 -13.94 6.59
C SER A 321 20.08 -12.43 6.54
N LEU A 322 18.83 -12.07 6.82
CA LEU A 322 18.38 -10.68 6.84
C LEU A 322 19.00 -9.90 8.01
N PHE A 323 18.98 -10.48 9.22
CA PHE A 323 19.60 -9.85 10.38
C PHE A 323 21.11 -9.68 10.22
N VAL A 324 21.79 -10.65 9.59
CA VAL A 324 23.23 -10.53 9.28
C VAL A 324 23.49 -9.37 8.31
N LYS A 325 22.69 -9.24 7.25
CA LYS A 325 22.79 -8.12 6.30
C LYS A 325 22.49 -6.78 6.96
N LEU A 326 21.46 -6.73 7.80
CA LEU A 326 21.06 -5.52 8.53
C LEU A 326 22.17 -5.07 9.49
N SER A 327 22.72 -6.00 10.29
CA SER A 327 23.85 -5.74 11.20
C SER A 327 25.07 -5.23 10.43
N SER A 328 25.44 -5.87 9.31
CA SER A 328 26.55 -5.41 8.46
C SER A 328 26.35 -4.00 7.90
N ARG A 329 25.12 -3.65 7.48
CA ARG A 329 24.82 -2.31 6.95
C ARG A 329 24.75 -1.24 8.03
N LEU A 330 24.29 -1.60 9.23
CA LEU A 330 24.33 -0.72 10.38
C LEU A 330 25.79 -0.42 10.76
N GLU A 331 26.66 -1.43 10.75
CA GLU A 331 28.10 -1.26 10.99
C GLU A 331 28.74 -0.31 9.96
N GLU A 332 28.42 -0.48 8.66
CA GLU A 332 28.84 0.43 7.58
C GLU A 332 28.35 1.88 7.79
N SER A 333 27.19 2.04 8.43
CA SER A 333 26.60 3.35 8.78
C SER A 333 27.15 3.91 10.11
N GLY A 334 28.08 3.22 10.76
CA GLY A 334 28.70 3.63 12.02
C GLY A 334 27.97 3.17 13.29
N LEU A 335 26.99 2.27 13.17
CA LEU A 335 26.21 1.69 14.26
C LEU A 335 26.63 0.24 14.50
N ASP A 336 27.42 0.00 15.54
CA ASP A 336 27.81 -1.36 15.95
C ASP A 336 26.66 -2.00 16.76
N VAL A 337 25.81 -2.76 16.07
CA VAL A 337 24.70 -3.51 16.68
C VAL A 337 24.79 -4.97 16.27
N SER A 338 24.94 -5.86 17.24
CA SER A 338 25.04 -7.29 16.97
C SER A 338 23.70 -7.85 16.48
N VAL A 339 23.76 -8.98 15.77
CA VAL A 339 22.55 -9.72 15.35
C VAL A 339 21.64 -10.08 16.53
N GLU A 340 22.23 -10.39 17.69
CA GLU A 340 21.47 -10.75 18.89
C GLU A 340 20.74 -9.53 19.46
N ASP A 341 21.42 -8.38 19.53
CA ASP A 341 20.82 -7.13 20.01
C ASP A 341 19.72 -6.65 19.05
N LEU A 342 19.90 -6.80 17.74
CA LEU A 342 18.85 -6.51 16.76
C LEU A 342 17.60 -7.37 16.97
N LYS A 343 17.76 -8.66 17.29
CA LYS A 343 16.62 -9.54 17.61
C LYS A 343 15.92 -9.08 18.88
N LEU A 344 16.69 -8.79 19.93
CA LEU A 344 16.17 -8.29 21.21
C LEU A 344 15.38 -6.98 21.06
N LEU A 345 15.80 -6.10 20.15
CA LEU A 345 15.10 -4.86 19.83
C LEU A 345 13.83 -5.09 18.98
N THR A 346 13.96 -5.87 17.91
CA THR A 346 12.89 -5.99 16.90
C THR A 346 11.73 -6.86 17.37
N GLU A 347 11.95 -7.80 18.28
CA GLU A 347 10.91 -8.68 18.80
C GLU A 347 9.78 -7.91 19.55
N PRO A 348 10.06 -7.13 20.61
CA PRO A 348 9.03 -6.33 21.28
C PRO A 348 8.43 -5.25 20.38
N LEU A 349 9.24 -4.64 19.50
CA LEU A 349 8.75 -3.66 18.52
C LEU A 349 7.68 -4.26 17.60
N SER A 350 7.85 -5.52 17.20
CA SER A 350 6.87 -6.17 16.33
C SER A 350 5.47 -6.23 16.95
N SER A 351 5.39 -6.48 18.26
CA SER A 351 4.14 -6.44 19.02
C SER A 351 3.65 -5.01 19.25
N ILE A 352 4.53 -4.09 19.63
CA ILE A 352 4.22 -2.66 19.83
C ILE A 352 3.54 -2.05 18.59
N TYR A 353 4.01 -2.44 17.40
CA TYR A 353 3.47 -1.97 16.13
C TYR A 353 2.23 -2.74 15.66
N ALA A 354 2.21 -4.08 15.81
CA ALA A 354 1.09 -4.89 15.33
C ALA A 354 -0.18 -4.75 16.17
N ILE A 355 -0.07 -4.57 17.48
CA ILE A 355 -1.22 -4.44 18.38
C ILE A 355 -2.17 -3.30 17.97
N PRO A 356 -1.74 -2.03 17.80
CA PRO A 356 -2.65 -0.94 17.44
C PRO A 356 -3.30 -1.14 16.06
N ASP A 357 -2.54 -1.64 15.07
CA ASP A 357 -3.08 -1.97 13.75
C ASP A 357 -4.18 -3.05 13.84
N HIS A 358 -3.89 -4.17 14.50
CA HIS A 358 -4.84 -5.26 14.66
C HIS A 358 -6.07 -4.83 15.47
N MET A 359 -5.89 -4.00 16.50
CA MET A 359 -6.99 -3.43 17.26
C MET A 359 -7.88 -2.54 16.38
N HIS A 360 -7.29 -1.72 15.51
CA HIS A 360 -8.06 -0.91 14.56
C HIS A 360 -8.85 -1.80 13.58
N ALA A 361 -8.25 -2.87 13.05
CA ALA A 361 -8.96 -3.81 12.18
C ALA A 361 -10.12 -4.50 12.92
N ILE A 362 -9.91 -4.90 14.18
CA ILE A 362 -10.97 -5.46 15.04
C ILE A 362 -12.10 -4.45 15.25
N CYS A 363 -11.78 -3.18 15.52
CA CYS A 363 -12.78 -2.12 15.66
C CYS A 363 -13.62 -1.96 14.39
N ASN A 364 -12.99 -1.93 13.21
CA ASN A 364 -13.71 -1.85 11.93
C ASN A 364 -14.61 -3.07 11.71
N MET A 365 -14.10 -4.28 11.93
CA MET A 365 -14.87 -5.51 11.78
C MET A 365 -16.08 -5.57 12.73
N LEU A 366 -15.88 -5.25 14.02
CA LEU A 366 -16.95 -5.25 15.01
C LEU A 366 -17.96 -4.13 14.75
N GLY A 367 -17.48 -2.95 14.36
CA GLY A 367 -18.29 -1.78 14.01
C GLY A 367 -19.25 -2.05 12.86
N ASP A 368 -18.79 -2.80 11.85
CA ASP A 368 -19.60 -3.21 10.70
C ASP A 368 -20.39 -4.52 10.92
N GLY A 369 -20.50 -4.93 12.18
CA GLY A 369 -21.41 -5.98 12.62
C GLY A 369 -20.90 -7.40 12.38
N LEU A 370 -19.59 -7.65 12.33
CA LEU A 370 -19.07 -9.01 12.48
C LEU A 370 -19.14 -9.45 13.92
N VAL A 371 -19.60 -10.69 14.11
CA VAL A 371 -19.69 -11.33 15.44
C VAL A 371 -18.63 -12.43 15.53
N PRO A 372 -17.72 -12.40 16.54
CA PRO A 372 -16.69 -13.42 16.69
C PRO A 372 -17.28 -14.84 16.81
N SER A 373 -16.88 -15.74 15.92
CA SER A 373 -17.40 -17.12 15.83
C SER A 373 -16.27 -18.10 15.50
N ASN A 374 -16.57 -19.40 15.41
CA ASN A 374 -15.58 -20.42 15.04
C ASN A 374 -15.57 -20.73 13.53
N SER A 375 -16.30 -19.97 12.70
CA SER A 375 -16.42 -20.24 11.26
C SER A 375 -16.68 -18.97 10.43
N LYS A 376 -16.39 -19.05 9.12
CA LYS A 376 -16.61 -17.98 8.13
C LYS A 376 -15.98 -16.64 8.57
N ALA A 377 -16.58 -15.51 8.22
CA ALA A 377 -16.10 -14.17 8.56
C ALA A 377 -15.93 -13.94 10.07
N GLY A 378 -16.78 -14.53 10.91
CA GLY A 378 -16.66 -14.40 12.37
C GLY A 378 -15.40 -15.05 12.95
N TYR A 379 -14.81 -16.03 12.26
CA TYR A 379 -13.51 -16.60 12.62
C TYR A 379 -12.38 -15.57 12.48
N LEU A 380 -12.44 -14.68 11.48
CA LEU A 380 -11.38 -13.71 11.20
C LEU A 380 -11.20 -12.72 12.36
N VAL A 381 -12.31 -12.17 12.88
CA VAL A 381 -12.29 -11.29 14.06
C VAL A 381 -11.75 -12.03 15.28
N ARG A 382 -12.21 -13.27 15.51
CA ARG A 382 -11.75 -14.10 16.63
C ARG A 382 -10.26 -14.38 16.55
N MET A 383 -9.76 -14.72 15.36
CA MET A 383 -8.35 -15.00 15.10
C MET A 383 -7.50 -13.77 15.42
N LEU A 384 -7.89 -12.59 14.91
CA LEU A 384 -7.13 -11.36 15.12
C LEU A 384 -7.16 -10.93 16.60
N ALA A 385 -8.32 -11.01 17.26
CA ALA A 385 -8.44 -10.72 18.68
C ALA A 385 -7.56 -11.64 19.54
N ARG A 386 -7.52 -12.95 19.24
CA ARG A 386 -6.66 -13.90 19.94
C ARG A 386 -5.17 -13.62 19.70
N ARG A 387 -4.80 -13.18 18.49
CA ARG A 387 -3.43 -12.77 18.16
C ARG A 387 -3.01 -11.57 19.01
N VAL A 388 -3.85 -10.54 19.10
CA VAL A 388 -3.60 -9.38 19.97
C VAL A 388 -3.45 -9.78 21.44
N CYS A 389 -4.33 -10.64 21.97
CA CYS A 389 -4.21 -11.10 23.35
C CYS A 389 -2.85 -11.78 23.62
N ARG A 390 -2.36 -12.62 22.70
CA ARG A 390 -1.05 -13.27 22.84
C ARG A 390 0.09 -12.27 22.78
N MET A 391 0.10 -11.37 21.78
CA MET A 391 1.11 -10.31 21.67
C MET A 391 1.18 -9.45 22.94
N LYS A 392 0.03 -9.17 23.56
CA LYS A 392 -0.08 -8.42 24.83
C LYS A 392 0.33 -9.25 26.06
N ASP A 393 0.39 -10.57 25.97
CA ASP A 393 0.87 -11.42 27.06
C ASP A 393 2.40 -11.64 26.95
N ASP A 394 2.93 -11.58 25.72
CA ASP A 394 4.36 -11.71 25.41
C ASP A 394 5.13 -10.38 25.57
N LEU A 395 4.44 -9.23 25.45
CA LEU A 395 4.93 -7.87 25.68
C LEU A 395 4.75 -7.46 27.15
#